data_AF-A0A9W8XG94-F1
#
_entry.id   AF-A0A9W8XG94-F1
#
_cell.length_a   1.000
_cell.length_b   1.000
_cell.length_c   1.000
_cell.angle_alpha   90.00
_cell.angle_beta   90.00
_cell.angle_gamma   90.00
#
_symmetry.space_group_name_H-M   'P 1'
#
loop_
_entity.id
_entity.type
_entity.pdbx_description
1 polymer ?
#
loop_
_entity_poly.entity_id
_entity_poly.type
_entity_poly.pdbx_seq_one_letter_code
_entity_poly.pdbx_strand_id
1 'polypeptide(L)'
;MAAAEVSQTVPTSADYDEAQCIAALAQLERMKHQLDDLRLTLPRIVEPFHLPSKPPMFHAFKDNLIKAQRDMKTFRSQWHGQETQSILEHARKSATVNPDLSAGVQVQQYGWIEKEEKEREAANISRDGEERAEDTSIRVTQEERERVVEQWRKTYPSIKMVEKNEGKQLLIPFVADSTRIWLQHTRQ
;
A
#
# COMPACT_ATOMS: atom_id res chain seq x y z
N MET A 1 -35.70 36.61 -8.05
CA MET A 1 -34.54 37.13 -7.30
C MET A 1 -33.95 35.99 -6.50
N ALA A 2 -32.62 35.88 -6.54
CA ALA A 2 -31.80 34.79 -6.04
C ALA A 2 -31.49 34.90 -4.53
N ALA A 3 -30.85 33.83 -4.03
CA ALA A 3 -29.98 33.71 -2.85
C ALA A 3 -30.68 33.61 -1.48
N ALA A 4 -30.28 32.76 -0.54
CA ALA A 4 -29.19 31.77 -0.51
C ALA A 4 -29.48 30.76 0.62
N GLU A 5 -29.15 29.49 0.37
CA GLU A 5 -28.87 28.50 1.40
C GLU A 5 -27.70 29.01 2.26
N VAL A 6 -27.91 29.07 3.58
CA VAL A 6 -26.83 29.25 4.54
C VAL A 6 -26.70 27.93 5.28
N SER A 7 -25.80 27.09 4.77
CA SER A 7 -25.24 25.95 5.49
C SER A 7 -24.69 26.42 6.82
N GLN A 8 -25.33 26.03 7.92
CA GLN A 8 -24.80 26.26 9.25
C GLN A 8 -23.66 25.27 9.50
N THR A 9 -22.45 25.83 9.54
CA THR A 9 -21.21 25.23 10.01
C THR A 9 -21.38 24.71 11.44
N VAL A 10 -21.30 23.40 11.60
CA VAL A 10 -21.20 22.74 12.91
C VAL A 10 -19.79 23.02 13.47
N PRO A 11 -19.68 23.46 14.74
CA PRO A 11 -18.43 23.96 15.30
C PRO A 11 -17.40 22.84 15.49
N THR A 12 -16.23 23.14 14.96
CA THR A 12 -14.97 22.42 14.97
C THR A 12 -14.43 22.22 16.39
N SER A 13 -14.35 20.96 16.82
CA SER A 13 -13.75 20.56 18.09
C SER A 13 -12.30 20.17 17.86
N ALA A 14 -11.36 21.09 18.16
CA ALA A 14 -9.91 20.85 18.23
C ALA A 14 -9.40 19.98 17.06
N ASP A 15 -9.56 20.53 15.85
CA ASP A 15 -9.57 19.77 14.62
C ASP A 15 -8.23 19.14 14.32
N TYR A 16 -8.22 17.83 14.13
CA TYR A 16 -7.26 17.24 13.24
C TYR A 16 -7.40 17.91 11.87
N ASP A 17 -6.31 18.48 11.38
CA ASP A 17 -6.25 18.92 9.99
C ASP A 17 -6.48 17.70 9.06
N GLU A 18 -6.97 17.94 7.84
CA GLU A 18 -7.25 16.86 6.89
C GLU A 18 -6.04 15.94 6.67
N ALA A 19 -4.84 16.53 6.60
CA ALA A 19 -3.58 15.78 6.51
C ALA A 19 -3.31 14.89 7.73
N GLN A 20 -3.66 15.34 8.94
CA GLN A 20 -3.51 14.55 10.17
C GLN A 20 -4.55 13.42 10.22
N CYS A 21 -5.76 13.65 9.73
CA CYS A 21 -6.76 12.59 9.55
C CYS A 21 -6.27 11.51 8.58
N ILE A 22 -5.66 11.90 7.47
CA ILE A 22 -5.16 10.98 6.46
C ILE A 22 -3.97 10.17 6.99
N ALA A 23 -3.03 10.81 7.68
CA ALA A 23 -1.93 10.12 8.35
C ALA A 23 -2.43 9.12 9.41
N ALA A 24 -3.43 9.51 10.20
CA ALA A 24 -4.05 8.65 11.20
C ALA A 24 -4.75 7.43 10.57
N LEU A 25 -5.46 7.62 9.46
CA LEU A 25 -6.10 6.52 8.72
C LEU A 25 -5.06 5.61 8.06
N ALA A 26 -3.99 6.15 7.50
CA ALA A 26 -2.87 5.39 6.95
C ALA A 26 -2.19 4.53 8.03
N GLN A 27 -2.01 5.06 9.23
CA GLN A 27 -1.48 4.32 10.37
C GLN A 27 -2.39 3.16 10.77
N LEU A 28 -3.70 3.39 10.87
CA LEU A 28 -4.67 2.33 11.15
C LEU A 28 -4.68 1.24 10.06
N GLU A 29 -4.53 1.62 8.80
CA GLU A 29 -4.40 0.68 7.68
C GLU A 29 -3.13 -0.17 7.78
N ARG A 30 -1.96 0.42 8.09
CA ARG A 30 -0.71 -0.33 8.34
C ARG A 30 -0.88 -1.36 9.44
N MET A 31 -1.56 -0.99 10.53
CA MET A 31 -1.83 -1.89 11.64
C MET A 31 -2.81 -3.02 11.26
N LYS A 32 -3.80 -2.72 10.43
CA LYS A 32 -4.71 -3.74 9.88
C LYS A 32 -3.94 -4.76 9.04
N HIS A 33 -3.02 -4.32 8.18
CA HIS A 33 -2.16 -5.23 7.42
C HIS A 33 -1.30 -6.13 8.32
N GLN A 34 -0.73 -5.59 9.40
CA GLN A 34 0.03 -6.40 10.36
C GLN A 34 -0.85 -7.44 11.06
N LEU A 35 -2.09 -7.09 11.42
CA LEU A 35 -3.04 -8.01 12.03
C LEU A 35 -3.42 -9.13 11.05
N ASP A 36 -3.65 -8.79 9.78
CA ASP A 36 -3.94 -9.76 8.74
C ASP A 36 -2.75 -10.70 8.49
N ASP A 37 -1.51 -10.21 8.49
CA ASP A 37 -0.32 -11.08 8.40
C ASP A 37 -0.16 -11.99 9.63
N LEU A 38 -0.45 -11.49 10.83
CA LEU A 38 -0.49 -12.29 12.07
C LEU A 38 -1.56 -13.39 12.02
N ARG A 39 -2.73 -13.10 11.43
CA ARG A 39 -3.78 -14.12 11.21
C ARG A 39 -3.32 -15.23 10.27
N LEU A 40 -2.57 -14.89 9.23
CA LEU A 40 -2.00 -15.86 8.29
C LEU A 40 -0.83 -16.64 8.88
N THR A 41 -0.29 -16.22 10.03
CA THR A 41 0.90 -16.83 10.63
C THR A 41 0.61 -18.21 11.21
N LEU A 42 -0.54 -18.43 11.85
CA LEU A 42 -0.93 -19.75 12.35
C LEU A 42 -1.06 -20.77 11.21
N PRO A 43 -1.80 -20.50 10.12
CA PRO A 43 -1.79 -21.35 8.93
C PRO A 43 -0.38 -21.67 8.41
N ARG A 44 0.51 -20.67 8.28
CA ARG A 44 1.90 -20.86 7.81
C ARG A 44 2.77 -21.71 8.74
N ILE A 45 2.50 -21.70 10.03
CA ILE A 45 3.22 -22.52 11.02
C ILE A 45 2.73 -23.98 10.95
N VAL A 46 1.45 -24.20 10.70
CA VAL A 46 0.84 -25.54 10.71
C VAL A 46 0.89 -26.22 9.33
N GLU A 47 0.95 -25.45 8.24
CA GLU A 47 1.03 -25.94 6.85
C GLU A 47 2.13 -27.00 6.62
N PRO A 48 3.38 -26.85 7.14
CA PRO A 48 4.42 -27.85 6.97
C PRO A 48 4.08 -29.22 7.58
N PHE A 49 3.21 -29.28 8.60
CA PHE A 49 2.81 -30.54 9.23
C PHE A 49 1.76 -31.32 8.44
N HIS A 50 1.13 -30.69 7.45
CA HIS A 50 0.17 -31.33 6.55
C HIS A 50 0.84 -31.95 5.31
N LEU A 51 2.13 -31.66 5.08
CA LEU A 51 2.92 -32.17 3.96
C LEU A 51 3.71 -33.41 4.39
N PRO A 52 4.00 -34.35 3.47
CA PRO A 52 4.83 -35.52 3.77
C PRO A 52 6.20 -35.07 4.29
N SER A 53 6.64 -35.68 5.40
CA SER A 53 7.78 -35.21 6.20
C SER A 53 9.07 -35.06 5.38
N LYS A 54 9.47 -33.81 5.14
CA LYS A 54 10.76 -33.46 4.51
C LYS A 54 11.73 -32.88 5.55
N PRO A 55 13.03 -33.21 5.51
CA PRO A 55 14.05 -32.68 6.42
C PRO A 55 14.04 -31.13 6.63
N PRO A 56 13.75 -30.27 5.64
CA PRO A 56 13.70 -28.81 5.86
C PRO A 56 12.45 -28.28 6.59
N MET A 57 11.46 -29.12 6.95
CA MET A 57 10.21 -28.63 7.56
C MET A 57 10.40 -28.01 8.94
N PHE A 58 11.34 -28.54 9.74
CA PHE A 58 11.66 -27.97 11.06
C PHE A 58 12.30 -26.57 10.93
N HIS A 59 13.09 -26.34 9.88
CA HIS A 59 13.70 -25.03 9.63
C HIS A 59 12.64 -24.00 9.27
N ALA A 60 11.74 -24.33 8.34
CA ALA A 60 10.63 -23.46 7.95
C ALA A 60 9.69 -23.15 9.12
N PHE A 61 9.37 -24.15 9.94
CA PHE A 61 8.60 -23.97 11.17
C PHE A 61 9.27 -22.99 12.13
N LYS A 62 10.56 -23.18 12.42
CA LYS A 62 11.32 -22.33 13.34
C LYS A 62 11.39 -20.88 12.83
N ASP A 63 11.64 -20.68 11.54
CA ASP A 63 11.72 -19.35 10.95
C ASP A 63 10.37 -18.63 10.99
N ASN A 64 9.29 -19.34 10.65
CA ASN A 64 7.92 -18.81 10.72
C ASN A 64 7.55 -18.45 12.16
N LEU A 65 7.96 -19.24 13.15
CA LEU A 65 7.73 -18.97 14.57
C LEU A 65 8.51 -17.74 15.05
N ILE A 66 9.78 -17.61 14.68
CA ILE A 66 10.60 -16.42 15.03
C ILE A 66 10.02 -15.16 14.40
N LYS A 67 9.60 -15.24 13.12
CA LYS A 67 8.91 -14.14 12.44
C LYS A 67 7.62 -13.77 13.16
N ALA A 68 6.77 -14.76 13.49
CA ALA A 68 5.53 -14.57 14.25
C ALA A 68 5.76 -13.81 15.57
N GLN A 69 6.76 -14.24 16.33
CA GLN A 69 7.08 -13.63 17.62
C GLN A 69 7.53 -12.18 17.46
N ARG A 70 8.35 -11.90 16.44
CA ARG A 70 8.81 -10.54 16.12
C ARG A 70 7.64 -9.66 15.71
N ASP A 71 6.81 -10.13 14.79
CA ASP A 71 5.66 -9.38 14.26
C ASP A 71 4.65 -9.09 15.37
N MET A 72 4.40 -10.05 16.27
CA MET A 72 3.54 -9.87 17.44
C MET A 72 4.10 -8.83 18.41
N LYS A 73 5.42 -8.84 18.65
CA LYS A 73 6.07 -7.84 19.51
C LYS A 73 5.99 -6.45 18.91
N THR A 74 6.24 -6.32 17.60
CA THR A 74 6.13 -5.05 16.87
C THR A 74 4.70 -4.53 16.90
N PHE A 75 3.72 -5.36 16.56
CA PHE A 75 2.30 -4.99 16.60
C PHE A 75 1.89 -4.53 18.00
N ARG A 76 2.26 -5.27 19.05
CA ARG A 76 1.94 -4.88 20.43
C ARG A 76 2.56 -3.54 20.80
N SER A 77 3.81 -3.31 20.40
CA SER A 77 4.51 -2.04 20.66
C SER A 77 3.83 -0.86 19.96
N GLN A 78 3.41 -1.05 18.70
CA GLN A 78 2.72 -0.02 17.93
C GLN A 78 1.29 0.22 18.44
N TRP A 79 0.58 -0.84 18.83
CA TRP A 79 -0.76 -0.75 19.42
C TRP A 79 -0.78 0.03 20.73
N HIS A 80 0.20 -0.19 21.61
CA HIS A 80 0.35 0.55 22.86
C HIS A 80 1.15 1.85 22.69
N GLY A 81 1.53 2.20 21.46
CA GLY A 81 2.21 3.44 21.14
C GLY A 81 1.31 4.64 21.42
N GLN A 82 1.91 5.73 21.92
CA GLN A 82 1.19 6.96 22.24
C GLN A 82 0.44 7.52 21.02
N GLU A 83 1.03 7.41 19.84
CA GLU A 83 0.44 7.85 18.57
C GLU A 83 -0.87 7.12 18.26
N THR A 84 -0.84 5.78 18.23
CA THR A 84 -2.04 4.94 18.01
C THR A 84 -3.11 5.19 19.06
N GLN A 85 -2.73 5.28 20.34
CA GLN A 85 -3.69 5.53 21.42
C GLN A 85 -4.33 6.92 21.29
N SER A 86 -3.55 7.94 20.92
CA SER A 86 -4.05 9.29 20.65
C SER A 86 -5.08 9.31 19.52
N ILE A 87 -4.80 8.59 18.42
CA ILE A 87 -5.73 8.44 17.29
C ILE A 87 -7.04 7.78 17.74
N LEU A 88 -6.96 6.69 18.50
CA LEU A 88 -8.13 5.97 18.99
C LEU A 88 -8.95 6.80 19.99
N GLU A 89 -8.29 7.55 20.86
CA GLU A 89 -8.95 8.49 21.78
C GLU A 89 -9.65 9.62 21.01
N HIS A 90 -8.99 10.19 20.01
CA HIS A 90 -9.57 11.22 19.15
C HIS A 90 -10.79 10.69 18.38
N ALA A 91 -10.68 9.50 17.78
CA ALA A 91 -11.80 8.85 17.10
C ALA A 91 -12.97 8.59 18.05
N ARG A 92 -12.70 8.17 19.29
CA ARG A 92 -13.74 7.96 20.32
C ARG A 92 -14.42 9.27 20.71
N LYS A 93 -13.65 10.34 20.93
CA LYS A 93 -14.20 11.68 21.21
C LYS A 93 -15.05 12.18 20.04
N SER A 94 -14.56 12.03 18.81
CA SER A 94 -15.28 12.41 17.59
C SER A 94 -16.60 11.65 17.45
N ALA A 95 -16.61 10.34 17.70
CA ALA A 95 -17.83 9.53 17.66
C ALA A 95 -18.86 9.92 18.74
N THR A 96 -18.41 10.42 19.90
CA THR A 96 -19.34 10.93 20.93
C THR A 96 -19.95 12.28 20.58
N VAL A 97 -19.23 13.12 19.81
CA VAL A 97 -19.70 14.44 19.38
C VAL A 97 -20.60 14.31 18.14
N ASN A 98 -20.24 13.44 17.20
CA ASN A 98 -20.99 13.16 15.98
C ASN A 98 -21.40 11.67 15.96
N PRO A 99 -22.56 11.33 16.56
CA PRO A 99 -23.04 9.95 16.63
C PRO A 99 -23.58 9.42 15.30
N ASP A 100 -23.88 10.32 14.35
CA ASP A 100 -24.27 9.92 13.00
C ASP A 100 -23.02 9.58 12.17
N LEU A 101 -22.72 8.29 12.10
CA LEU A 101 -21.62 7.73 11.32
C LEU A 101 -22.09 7.22 9.95
N SER A 102 -23.30 7.56 9.51
CA SER A 102 -23.85 7.09 8.22
C SER A 102 -22.99 7.50 7.01
N ALA A 103 -22.35 8.66 7.07
CA ALA A 103 -21.38 9.11 6.07
C ALA A 103 -20.11 8.23 6.03
N GLY A 104 -19.77 7.56 7.14
CA GLY A 104 -18.65 6.64 7.25
C GLY A 104 -18.76 5.40 6.37
N VAL A 105 -19.97 5.06 5.91
CA VAL A 105 -20.21 3.93 5.00
C VAL A 105 -19.56 4.14 3.62
N GLN A 106 -19.34 5.39 3.21
CA GLN A 106 -18.68 5.73 1.95
C GLN A 106 -17.15 5.81 2.06
N VAL A 107 -16.60 5.72 3.27
CA VAL A 107 -15.14 5.82 3.50
C VAL A 107 -14.48 4.50 3.11
N GLN A 108 -13.50 4.56 2.21
CA GLN A 108 -12.77 3.38 1.77
C GLN A 108 -11.96 2.77 2.92
N GLN A 109 -11.91 1.44 2.99
CA GLN A 109 -11.16 0.73 4.03
C GLN A 109 -9.65 0.66 3.78
N TYR A 110 -9.22 0.93 2.55
CA TYR A 110 -7.85 0.84 2.06
C TYR A 110 -7.54 2.05 1.18
N GLY A 111 -6.26 2.31 0.92
CA GLY A 111 -5.83 3.39 0.03
C GLY A 111 -5.33 4.64 0.77
N TRP A 112 -5.30 4.62 2.10
CA TRP A 112 -4.87 5.75 2.92
C TRP A 112 -3.35 5.86 2.98
N ILE A 113 -2.65 4.73 2.91
CA ILE A 113 -1.18 4.71 2.83
C ILE A 113 -0.69 5.42 1.56
N GLU A 114 -1.29 5.10 0.41
CA GLU A 114 -0.97 5.72 -0.88
C GLU A 114 -1.37 7.20 -0.90
N LYS A 115 -2.50 7.54 -0.25
CA LYS A 115 -2.96 8.93 -0.13
C LYS A 115 -2.00 9.77 0.72
N GLU A 116 -1.58 9.25 1.88
CA GLU A 116 -0.59 9.90 2.75
C GLU A 116 0.74 10.08 2.02
N GLU A 117 1.21 9.06 1.30
CA GLU A 117 2.45 9.14 0.53
C GLU A 117 2.39 10.22 -0.55
N LYS A 118 1.28 10.26 -1.30
CA LYS A 118 1.06 11.27 -2.34
C LYS A 118 0.98 12.69 -1.77
N GLU A 119 0.35 12.88 -0.62
CA GLU A 119 0.29 14.19 0.06
C GLU A 119 1.65 14.61 0.61
N ARG A 120 2.42 13.67 1.17
CA ARG A 120 3.79 13.91 1.63
C ARG A 120 4.72 14.29 0.46
N GLU A 121 4.60 13.61 -0.67
CA GLU A 121 5.36 13.92 -1.88
C GLU A 121 4.98 15.31 -2.44
N ALA A 122 3.69 15.64 -2.51
CA ALA A 122 3.23 16.96 -2.93
C ALA A 122 3.74 18.07 -1.99
N ALA A 123 3.74 17.83 -0.67
CA ALA A 123 4.26 18.76 0.32
C ALA A 123 5.78 18.98 0.17
N ASN A 124 6.54 17.92 -0.13
CA ASN A 124 7.98 18.04 -0.37
C ASN A 124 8.30 18.81 -1.66
N ILE A 125 7.57 18.56 -2.75
CA ILE A 125 7.73 19.30 -4.02
C ILE A 125 7.46 20.80 -3.82
N SER A 126 6.47 21.15 -3.00
CA SER A 126 6.17 22.56 -2.69
C SER A 126 7.21 23.24 -1.80
N ARG A 127 8.01 22.49 -1.02
CA ARG A 127 9.11 23.02 -0.19
C ARG A 127 10.42 23.16 -0.97
N ASP A 128 10.67 22.26 -1.92
CA ASP A 128 11.89 22.25 -2.74
C ASP A 128 11.80 23.16 -3.99
N GLY A 129 10.68 23.85 -4.18
CA GLY A 129 10.42 24.75 -5.31
C GLY A 129 11.27 26.03 -5.37
N GLU A 130 12.18 26.27 -4.42
CA GLU A 130 13.10 27.43 -4.47
C GLU A 130 14.55 27.05 -4.81
N GLU A 131 14.96 25.78 -4.76
CA GLU A 131 16.35 25.41 -5.09
C GLU A 131 16.53 23.91 -5.43
N ARG A 132 16.06 23.49 -6.61
CA ARG A 132 16.69 22.48 -7.52
C ARG A 132 15.71 22.00 -8.57
N ALA A 133 15.62 22.77 -9.65
CA ALA A 133 15.25 22.22 -10.95
C ALA A 133 16.44 21.45 -11.53
N GLU A 134 16.69 20.23 -11.04
CA GLU A 134 17.32 19.19 -11.86
C GLU A 134 16.43 17.96 -11.80
N ASP A 135 15.40 18.04 -12.64
CA ASP A 135 14.57 16.98 -13.15
C ASP A 135 15.45 15.78 -13.57
N THR A 136 15.70 14.85 -12.66
CA THR A 136 16.14 13.50 -12.99
C THR A 136 14.92 12.65 -13.36
N SER A 137 14.06 13.18 -14.24
CA SER A 137 13.40 12.35 -15.24
C SER A 137 14.51 11.63 -16.00
N ILE A 138 14.82 10.39 -15.59
CA ILE A 138 15.59 9.45 -16.39
C ILE A 138 14.82 9.29 -17.70
N ARG A 139 15.18 10.10 -18.70
CA ARG A 139 14.70 9.96 -20.08
C ARG A 139 15.38 8.73 -20.63
N VAL A 140 14.81 7.56 -20.33
CA VAL A 140 15.25 6.30 -20.93
C VAL A 140 15.10 6.47 -22.44
N THR A 141 16.24 6.61 -23.13
CA THR A 141 16.25 6.84 -24.57
C THR A 141 15.81 5.56 -25.28
N GLN A 142 15.37 5.68 -26.52
CA GLN A 142 14.92 4.51 -27.29
C GLN A 142 16.03 3.46 -27.43
N GLU A 143 17.27 3.90 -27.55
CA GLU A 143 18.47 3.08 -27.64
C GLU A 143 18.72 2.26 -26.36
N GLU A 144 18.50 2.85 -25.18
CA GLU A 144 18.62 2.14 -23.91
C GLU A 144 17.54 1.08 -23.75
N ARG A 145 16.31 1.35 -24.21
CA ARG A 145 15.22 0.36 -24.21
C ARG A 145 15.55 -0.82 -25.09
N GLU A 146 15.98 -0.58 -26.33
CA GLU A 146 16.33 -1.63 -27.29
C GLU A 146 17.46 -2.53 -26.74
N ARG A 147 18.47 -1.92 -26.09
CA ARG A 147 19.55 -2.64 -25.43
C ARG A 147 19.06 -3.57 -24.32
N VAL A 148 18.16 -3.10 -23.46
CA VAL A 148 17.58 -3.89 -22.37
C VAL A 148 16.72 -5.03 -22.91
N VAL A 149 15.90 -4.76 -23.93
CA VAL A 149 15.06 -5.76 -24.59
C VAL A 149 15.91 -6.86 -25.22
N GLU A 150 16.98 -6.49 -25.91
CA GLU A 150 17.86 -7.47 -26.56
C GLU A 150 18.67 -8.29 -25.56
N GLN A 151 19.18 -7.66 -24.50
CA GLN A 151 19.83 -8.38 -23.41
C GLN A 151 18.88 -9.39 -22.76
N TRP A 152 17.63 -9.01 -22.53
CA TRP A 152 16.64 -9.88 -21.92
C TRP A 152 16.25 -11.06 -22.83
N ARG A 153 16.07 -10.83 -24.14
CA ARG A 153 15.84 -11.91 -25.12
C ARG A 153 17.01 -12.90 -25.18
N LYS A 154 18.25 -12.41 -25.06
CA LYS A 154 19.44 -13.27 -24.99
C LYS A 154 19.48 -14.10 -23.70
N THR A 155 19.09 -13.51 -22.57
CA THR A 155 19.07 -14.21 -21.28
C THR A 155 17.93 -15.23 -21.19
N TYR A 156 16.77 -14.95 -21.80
CA TYR A 156 15.58 -15.79 -21.70
C TYR A 156 14.98 -16.13 -23.07
N PRO A 157 15.61 -17.02 -23.86
CA PRO A 157 15.17 -17.34 -25.22
C PRO A 157 13.81 -18.04 -25.28
N SER A 158 13.33 -18.62 -24.17
CA SER A 158 12.04 -19.30 -24.07
C SER A 158 10.86 -18.35 -23.86
N ILE A 159 11.09 -17.09 -23.47
CA ILE A 159 10.02 -16.13 -23.17
C ILE A 159 9.80 -15.20 -24.36
N LYS A 160 8.59 -15.25 -24.92
CA LYS A 160 8.20 -14.37 -26.03
C LYS A 160 7.76 -13.03 -25.45
N MET A 161 8.36 -11.92 -25.88
CA MET A 161 7.95 -10.57 -25.51
C MET A 161 7.32 -9.88 -26.71
N VAL A 162 6.14 -9.28 -26.52
CA VAL A 162 5.37 -8.58 -27.56
C VAL A 162 5.30 -7.10 -27.19
N GLU A 163 5.69 -6.22 -28.11
CA GLU A 163 5.56 -4.78 -27.91
C GLU A 163 4.21 -4.30 -28.45
N LYS A 164 3.54 -3.43 -27.71
CA LYS A 164 2.27 -2.80 -28.10
C LYS A 164 2.38 -1.29 -27.96
N ASN A 165 1.72 -0.55 -28.85
CA ASN A 165 1.69 0.92 -28.89
C ASN A 165 3.10 1.56 -29.00
N GLU A 166 3.84 1.25 -30.07
CA GLU A 166 5.14 1.90 -30.40
C GLU A 166 6.13 1.89 -29.22
N GLY A 167 6.30 0.74 -28.56
CA GLY A 167 7.27 0.58 -27.47
C GLY A 167 6.85 1.20 -26.13
N LYS A 168 5.61 1.70 -26.00
CA LYS A 168 5.09 2.20 -24.73
C LYS A 168 4.66 1.08 -23.78
N GLN A 169 4.39 -0.12 -24.30
CA GLN A 169 3.99 -1.28 -23.50
C GLN A 169 4.72 -2.55 -23.93
N LEU A 170 5.32 -3.21 -22.94
CA LEU A 170 5.92 -4.54 -23.09
C LEU A 170 4.97 -5.58 -22.51
N LEU A 171 4.54 -6.54 -23.31
CA LEU A 171 3.65 -7.63 -22.92
C LEU A 171 4.44 -8.94 -22.91
N ILE A 172 4.40 -9.64 -21.78
CA ILE A 172 4.96 -10.98 -21.63
C ILE A 172 3.78 -11.98 -21.59
N PRO A 173 3.44 -12.63 -22.71
CA PRO A 173 2.46 -13.72 -22.71
C PRO A 173 2.97 -14.92 -21.92
N PHE A 174 2.27 -15.25 -20.83
CA PHE A 174 2.43 -16.53 -20.14
C PHE A 174 1.47 -17.55 -20.77
N VAL A 175 2.02 -18.71 -21.14
CA VAL A 175 1.22 -19.87 -21.55
C VAL A 175 1.26 -20.86 -20.41
N ALA A 176 0.22 -20.84 -19.57
CA ALA A 176 -0.08 -21.92 -18.64
C ALA A 176 -1.19 -22.76 -19.27
N ASP A 177 -1.06 -24.09 -19.19
CA ASP A 177 -1.89 -25.11 -19.86
C ASP A 177 -3.37 -24.73 -20.05
N SER A 178 -3.67 -24.13 -21.21
CA SER A 178 -4.98 -23.68 -21.73
C SER A 178 -5.53 -22.29 -21.37
N THR A 179 -4.81 -21.42 -20.63
CA THR A 179 -5.29 -20.04 -20.38
C THR A 179 -4.22 -18.98 -20.68
N ARG A 180 -4.55 -18.03 -21.58
CA ARG A 180 -3.69 -16.91 -21.96
C ARG A 180 -4.03 -15.71 -21.09
N ILE A 181 -3.16 -15.39 -20.11
CA ILE A 181 -3.36 -14.27 -19.19
C ILE A 181 -2.54 -13.07 -19.67
N TRP A 182 -3.15 -11.89 -19.71
CA TRP A 182 -2.50 -10.63 -20.07
C TRP A 182 -2.30 -9.79 -18.81
N LEU A 183 -1.05 -9.63 -18.39
CA LEU A 183 -0.71 -8.69 -17.32
C LEU A 183 -0.57 -7.30 -17.94
N GLN A 184 -1.52 -6.41 -17.63
CA GLN A 184 -1.45 -4.99 -17.96
C GLN A 184 -0.90 -4.25 -16.75
N HIS A 185 0.27 -3.62 -16.90
CA HIS A 185 0.74 -2.64 -15.92
C HIS A 185 0.21 -1.28 -16.34
N THR A 186 -0.97 -0.93 -15.83
CA THR A 186 -1.58 0.39 -16.02
C THR A 186 -1.11 1.26 -14.86
N ARG A 187 -0.18 2.19 -15.10
CA ARG A 187 0.07 3.30 -14.18
C ARG A 187 -1.16 4.21 -14.22
N GLN A 188 -1.88 4.33 -13.12
CA GLN A 188 -2.75 5.47 -12.83
C GLN A 188 -1.95 6.52 -12.07
#